data_AF-A0A8S1REC2-F1
#
_entry.id   AF-A0A8S1REC2-F1
#
_cell.length_a   1.000
_cell.length_b   1.000
_cell.length_c   1.000
_cell.angle_alpha   90.00
_cell.angle_beta   90.00
_cell.angle_gamma   90.00
#
_symmetry.space_group_name_H-M   'P 1'
#
loop_
_entity.id
_entity.type
_entity.pdbx_description
1 polymer ?
#
loop_
_entity_poly.entity_id
_entity_poly.type
_entity_poly.pdbx_seq_one_letter_code
_entity_poly.pdbx_strand_id
1 'polypeptide(L)'
;MASKYLQKYPVPEGFHQLLHDFTREVLRDQPEDIIKYGVEYFESMRDGKEFKYESKFNIAKGQAPGRQHLPPRATNSIEQAKKVVDISNKRDDKERKSSGPQKQGSGASYGMRQQSAGSQASHPDEKKAAQEYVNELYQKVEQDIEDIETGKIEANTAFFQPQFDEKDMEKIIKIQASAKGMLVRNQLKQQHQVEPMIVYKEDEEGNAEQYAQDGDYEENQ
;
A
#
# COMPACT_ATOMS: atom_id res chain seq x y z
N MET A 1 0.47 9.66 -53.05
CA MET A 1 0.31 11.13 -53.15
C MET A 1 0.22 11.85 -51.80
N ALA A 2 -0.04 11.17 -50.67
CA ALA A 2 -0.23 11.82 -49.36
C ALA A 2 1.04 12.48 -48.76
N SER A 3 2.24 11.96 -49.06
CA SER A 3 3.51 12.51 -48.55
C SER A 3 3.89 13.88 -49.12
N LYS A 4 3.26 14.32 -50.23
CA LYS A 4 3.55 15.61 -50.88
C LYS A 4 3.02 16.81 -50.07
N TYR A 5 2.03 16.60 -49.21
CA TYR A 5 1.41 17.65 -48.39
C TYR A 5 1.67 17.48 -46.89
N LEU A 6 2.35 16.40 -46.48
CA LEU A 6 2.68 16.17 -45.08
C LEU A 6 4.00 16.86 -44.75
N GLN A 7 3.89 18.10 -44.30
CA GLN A 7 5.02 18.90 -43.86
C GLN A 7 5.52 18.35 -42.51
N LYS A 8 6.78 17.92 -42.45
CA LYS A 8 7.40 17.40 -41.23
C LYS A 8 7.92 18.58 -40.41
N TYR A 9 7.36 18.77 -39.23
CA TYR A 9 7.86 19.73 -38.23
C TYR A 9 8.66 18.94 -37.19
N PRO A 10 9.98 18.81 -37.35
CA PRO A 10 10.79 18.17 -36.33
C PRO A 10 10.79 19.02 -35.05
N VAL A 11 10.84 18.35 -33.90
CA VAL A 11 10.97 19.03 -32.61
C VAL A 11 12.40 19.56 -32.47
N PRO A 12 12.61 20.82 -32.05
CA PRO A 12 13.95 21.36 -31.82
C PRO A 12 14.73 20.55 -30.79
N GLU A 13 16.02 20.38 -31.04
CA GLU A 13 16.93 19.73 -30.10
C GLU A 13 16.98 20.51 -28.78
N GLY A 14 16.97 19.81 -27.64
CA GLY A 14 16.99 20.43 -26.31
C GLY A 14 15.65 20.97 -25.81
N PHE A 15 14.60 20.98 -26.66
CA PHE A 15 13.29 21.52 -26.26
C PHE A 15 12.68 20.76 -25.07
N HIS A 16 12.82 19.43 -25.05
CA HIS A 16 12.31 18.60 -23.96
C HIS A 16 13.02 18.91 -22.63
N GLN A 17 14.33 19.13 -22.65
CA GLN A 17 15.11 19.49 -21.47
C GLN A 17 14.71 20.87 -20.94
N LEU A 18 14.59 21.85 -21.84
CA LEU A 18 14.14 23.20 -21.48
C LEU A 18 12.77 23.19 -20.80
N LEU A 19 11.82 22.44 -21.38
CA LEU A 19 10.48 22.31 -20.81
C LEU A 19 10.48 21.54 -19.48
N HIS A 20 11.31 20.51 -19.37
CA HIS A 20 11.45 19.72 -18.14
C HIS A 20 12.00 20.57 -16.99
N ASP A 21 13.05 21.36 -17.23
CA ASP A 21 13.62 22.24 -16.21
C ASP A 21 12.65 23.35 -15.81
N PHE A 22 11.96 23.96 -16.77
CA PHE A 22 10.92 24.94 -16.48
C PHE A 22 9.79 24.35 -15.62
N THR A 23 9.24 23.20 -16.03
CA THR A 23 8.15 22.54 -15.29
C THR A 23 8.57 22.10 -13.90
N ARG A 24 9.82 21.66 -13.72
CA ARG A 24 10.38 21.33 -12.40
C ARG A 24 10.38 22.55 -11.47
N GLU A 25 10.85 23.71 -11.93
CA GLU A 25 10.89 24.90 -11.09
C GLU A 25 9.47 25.44 -10.80
N VAL A 26 8.54 25.39 -11.76
CA VAL A 26 7.12 25.73 -11.52
C VAL A 26 6.51 24.85 -10.43
N LEU A 27 6.74 23.54 -10.47
CA LEU A 27 6.22 22.62 -9.45
C LEU A 27 6.87 22.81 -8.09
N ARG A 28 8.15 23.21 -8.05
CA ARG A 28 8.89 23.51 -6.83
C ARG A 28 8.37 24.78 -6.17
N ASP A 29 8.24 25.85 -6.97
CA ASP A 29 7.95 27.18 -6.47
C ASP A 29 6.45 27.45 -6.30
N GLN A 30 5.57 26.68 -6.96
CA GLN A 30 4.12 26.82 -6.88
C GLN A 30 3.68 28.30 -7.02
N PRO A 31 4.02 28.99 -8.12
CA PRO A 31 3.67 30.38 -8.32
C PRO A 31 2.16 30.56 -8.46
N GLU A 32 1.65 31.74 -8.09
CA GLU A 32 0.22 32.07 -8.26
C GLU A 32 -0.12 32.34 -9.73
N ASP A 33 0.80 32.98 -10.46
CA ASP A 33 0.69 33.27 -11.89
C ASP A 33 1.87 32.64 -12.65
N ILE A 34 1.57 31.58 -13.38
CA ILE A 34 2.54 30.80 -14.15
C ILE A 34 3.06 31.59 -15.36
N ILE A 35 2.25 32.48 -15.95
CA ILE A 35 2.66 33.24 -17.15
C ILE A 35 3.72 34.25 -16.76
N LYS A 36 3.47 35.04 -15.71
CA LYS A 36 4.44 36.00 -15.17
C LYS A 36 5.74 35.31 -14.75
N TYR A 37 5.62 34.19 -14.04
CA TYR A 37 6.75 33.35 -13.64
C TYR A 37 7.59 32.89 -14.85
N GLY A 38 6.92 32.44 -15.92
CA GLY A 38 7.59 32.01 -17.15
C GLY A 38 8.38 33.13 -17.82
N VAL A 39 7.82 34.34 -17.89
CA VAL A 39 8.53 35.52 -18.45
C VAL A 39 9.81 35.79 -17.67
N GLU A 40 9.71 35.91 -16.34
CA GLU A 40 10.85 36.20 -15.47
C GLU A 40 11.91 35.09 -15.49
N TYR A 41 11.47 33.82 -15.56
CA TYR A 41 12.33 32.65 -15.67
C TYR A 41 13.14 32.66 -16.96
N PHE A 42 12.48 32.82 -18.13
CA PHE A 42 13.17 32.82 -19.42
C PHE A 42 14.02 34.08 -19.63
N GLU A 43 13.63 35.23 -19.09
CA GLU A 43 14.47 36.44 -19.08
C GLU A 43 15.75 36.23 -18.25
N SER A 44 15.62 35.65 -17.06
CA SER A 44 16.77 35.33 -16.20
C SER A 44 17.69 34.30 -16.85
N MET A 45 17.13 33.28 -17.49
CA MET A 45 17.87 32.26 -18.23
C MET A 45 18.64 32.85 -19.42
N ARG A 46 18.01 33.76 -20.18
CA ARG A 46 18.65 34.46 -21.30
C ARG A 46 19.82 35.33 -20.83
N ASP A 47 19.64 36.02 -19.70
CA ASP A 47 20.65 36.90 -19.11
C ASP A 47 21.74 36.13 -18.33
N GLY A 48 21.58 34.82 -18.15
CA GLY A 48 22.51 33.98 -17.37
C GLY A 48 22.50 34.26 -15.87
N LYS A 49 21.40 34.82 -15.34
CA LYS A 49 21.23 35.14 -13.92
C LYS A 49 20.57 33.97 -13.19
N GLU A 50 20.90 33.82 -11.90
CA GLU A 50 20.23 32.86 -11.03
C GLU A 50 18.79 33.33 -10.80
N PHE A 51 17.81 32.54 -11.26
CA PHE A 51 16.41 32.80 -11.02
C PHE A 51 16.02 32.39 -9.60
N LYS A 52 15.47 33.32 -8.82
CA LYS A 52 14.96 33.07 -7.46
C LYS A 52 13.53 33.58 -7.36
N TYR A 53 12.61 32.67 -7.03
CA TYR A 53 11.21 33.01 -6.81
C TYR A 53 10.88 32.95 -5.32
N GLU A 54 10.28 34.02 -4.82
CA GLU A 54 9.78 34.11 -3.45
C GLU A 54 8.41 33.43 -3.36
N SER A 55 8.42 32.12 -3.14
CA SER A 55 7.19 31.38 -2.89
C SER A 55 6.77 31.49 -1.43
N LYS A 56 5.48 31.75 -1.21
CA LYS A 56 4.83 31.67 0.10
C LYS A 56 4.87 30.27 0.74
N PHE A 57 5.14 29.23 -0.05
CA PHE A 57 5.21 27.84 0.40
C PHE A 57 6.64 27.30 0.47
N ASN A 58 7.62 27.96 -0.16
CA ASN A 58 9.01 27.54 -0.09
C ASN A 58 9.62 28.01 1.23
N ILE A 59 9.66 27.09 2.19
CA ILE A 59 10.48 27.28 3.39
C ILE A 59 11.94 27.00 2.99
N ALA A 60 12.84 27.95 3.22
CA ALA A 60 14.27 27.77 2.96
C ALA A 60 14.80 26.49 3.63
N LYS A 61 15.70 25.78 2.95
CA LYS A 61 16.30 24.54 3.44
C LYS A 61 17.02 24.84 4.78
N GLY A 62 16.48 24.33 5.89
CA GLY A 62 16.97 24.59 7.25
C GLY A 62 16.08 25.49 8.11
N GLN A 63 15.10 26.16 7.52
CA GLN A 63 14.10 26.97 8.24
C GLN A 63 12.77 26.23 8.40
N ALA A 64 12.69 24.99 7.91
CA ALA A 64 11.57 24.10 8.15
C ALA A 64 11.37 24.00 9.67
N PRO A 65 10.17 24.30 10.20
CA PRO A 65 9.90 24.14 11.62
C PRO A 65 10.26 22.70 11.96
N GLY A 66 11.19 22.53 12.91
CA GLY A 66 11.60 21.21 13.35
C GLY A 66 10.36 20.42 13.68
N ARG A 67 10.15 19.28 12.99
CA ARG A 67 9.06 18.37 13.35
C ARG A 67 9.37 17.87 14.75
N GLN A 68 8.86 18.57 15.75
CA GLN A 68 8.85 18.06 17.11
C GLN A 68 8.04 16.78 17.03
N HIS A 69 8.73 15.65 17.10
CA HIS A 69 8.09 14.36 17.25
C HIS A 69 7.51 14.37 18.66
N LEU A 70 6.32 14.97 18.82
CA LEU A 70 5.63 14.90 20.09
C LEU A 70 5.43 13.41 20.37
N PRO A 71 5.77 12.94 21.58
CA PRO A 71 5.43 11.58 21.96
C PRO A 71 3.91 11.43 21.76
N PRO A 72 3.43 10.22 21.39
CA PRO A 72 2.01 9.96 21.31
C PRO A 72 1.36 10.47 22.60
N ARG A 73 0.46 11.45 22.47
CA ARG A 73 -0.24 12.03 23.62
C ARG A 73 -0.80 10.86 24.40
N ALA A 74 -0.48 10.75 25.69
CA ALA A 74 -1.10 9.78 26.58
C ALA A 74 -2.59 10.14 26.66
N THR A 75 -3.36 9.67 25.68
CA THR A 75 -4.80 9.72 25.74
C THR A 75 -5.15 8.77 26.86
N ASN A 76 -5.91 9.22 27.85
CA ASN A 76 -6.56 8.37 28.83
C ASN A 76 -7.60 7.51 28.12
N SER A 77 -7.14 6.62 27.24
CA SER A 77 -7.95 5.73 26.40
C SER A 77 -8.84 4.88 27.27
N ILE A 78 -8.35 4.51 28.45
CA ILE A 78 -9.10 3.80 29.50
C ILE A 78 -10.26 4.63 30.03
N GLU A 79 -10.05 5.92 30.33
CA GLU A 79 -11.13 6.80 30.83
C GLU A 79 -12.15 7.13 29.73
N GLN A 80 -11.68 7.33 28.51
CA GLN A 80 -12.55 7.54 27.35
C GLN A 80 -13.38 6.29 27.06
N ALA A 81 -12.78 5.10 27.14
CA ALA A 81 -13.48 3.83 26.98
C ALA A 81 -14.53 3.63 28.09
N LYS A 82 -14.17 3.88 29.36
CA LYS A 82 -15.12 3.84 30.48
C LYS A 82 -16.30 4.78 30.26
N LYS A 83 -16.02 6.03 29.83
CA LYS A 83 -17.07 7.02 29.53
C LYS A 83 -17.99 6.57 28.38
N VAL A 84 -17.45 5.95 27.34
CA VAL A 84 -18.25 5.42 26.22
C VAL A 84 -19.14 4.25 26.66
N VAL A 85 -18.62 3.35 27.49
CA VAL A 85 -19.38 2.23 28.06
C VAL A 85 -20.51 2.74 28.96
N ASP A 86 -20.21 3.69 29.85
CA ASP A 86 -21.20 4.28 30.74
C ASP A 86 -22.31 5.00 29.97
N ILE A 87 -21.95 5.72 28.89
CA ILE A 87 -22.92 6.35 27.99
C ILE A 87 -23.77 5.30 27.28
N SER A 88 -23.19 4.18 26.84
CA SER A 88 -23.92 3.11 26.15
C SER A 88 -24.92 2.39 27.08
N ASN A 89 -24.54 2.22 28.35
CA ASN A 89 -25.36 1.56 29.35
C ASN A 89 -26.52 2.44 29.85
N LYS A 90 -26.36 3.76 29.79
CA LYS A 90 -27.40 4.74 30.20
C LYS A 90 -28.38 5.14 29.08
N ARG A 91 -28.24 4.60 27.87
CA ARG A 91 -29.17 4.88 26.76
C ARG A 91 -30.43 4.02 26.87
N ASP A 92 -31.58 4.68 26.98
CA ASP A 92 -32.89 4.05 26.88
C ASP A 92 -33.12 3.45 25.48
N ASP A 93 -33.83 2.32 25.40
CA ASP A 93 -34.05 1.56 24.16
C ASP A 93 -34.80 2.34 23.06
N LYS A 94 -35.47 3.45 23.43
CA LYS A 94 -36.11 4.37 22.46
C LYS A 94 -35.11 5.26 21.72
N GLU A 95 -33.94 5.55 22.29
CA GLU A 95 -32.87 6.33 21.64
C GLU A 95 -31.90 5.46 20.84
N ARG A 96 -31.79 4.17 21.16
CA ARG A 96 -30.95 3.20 20.42
C ARG A 96 -31.38 2.98 18.97
N LYS A 97 -32.66 3.21 18.65
CA LYS A 97 -33.22 3.03 17.29
C LYS A 97 -33.25 4.31 16.44
N SER A 98 -33.01 5.48 17.04
CA SER A 98 -33.04 6.78 16.33
C SER A 98 -31.65 7.37 16.06
N SER A 99 -30.58 6.85 16.68
CA SER A 99 -29.21 7.29 16.42
C SER A 99 -28.52 6.43 15.33
N GLY A 100 -28.91 6.61 14.07
CA GLY A 100 -27.95 6.42 12.98
C GLY A 100 -26.79 7.42 13.14
N PRO A 101 -25.58 7.14 12.62
CA PRO A 101 -24.41 7.99 12.89
C PRO A 101 -24.61 9.39 12.30
N GLN A 102 -25.00 10.33 13.17
CA GLN A 102 -25.04 11.75 12.85
C GLN A 102 -23.60 12.25 12.84
N LYS A 103 -23.03 12.44 11.64
CA LYS A 103 -21.73 13.07 11.44
C LYS A 103 -21.75 14.48 12.06
N GLN A 104 -21.26 14.60 13.29
CA GLN A 104 -20.82 15.89 13.82
C GLN A 104 -19.42 16.14 13.25
N GLY A 105 -19.34 17.08 12.31
CA GLY A 105 -18.09 17.55 11.75
C GLY A 105 -17.35 18.42 12.75
N SER A 106 -16.08 18.09 13.00
CA SER A 106 -15.04 19.07 13.35
C SER A 106 -13.65 18.43 13.25
N GLY A 107 -12.78 18.97 12.40
CA GLY A 107 -11.32 18.87 12.52
C GLY A 107 -10.64 17.82 11.65
N ALA A 108 -10.00 18.28 10.59
CA ALA A 108 -9.35 17.48 9.55
C ALA A 108 -8.14 16.66 10.04
N SER A 109 -8.18 15.35 9.79
CA SER A 109 -7.01 14.49 9.68
C SER A 109 -7.12 13.72 8.36
N TYR A 110 -6.40 14.19 7.34
CA TYR A 110 -6.26 13.49 6.07
C TYR A 110 -5.27 12.33 6.24
N GLY A 111 -5.77 11.21 6.75
CA GLY A 111 -5.16 9.89 6.64
C GLY A 111 -6.07 9.02 5.78
N MET A 112 -6.00 9.17 4.45
CA MET A 112 -6.71 8.32 3.50
C MET A 112 -6.14 6.89 3.58
N ARG A 113 -6.69 6.09 4.48
CA ARG A 113 -6.65 4.62 4.39
C ARG A 113 -7.98 4.19 3.78
N GLN A 114 -8.05 4.18 2.45
CA GLN A 114 -9.16 3.56 1.75
C GLN A 114 -9.07 2.06 1.96
N GLN A 115 -9.75 1.55 2.98
CA GLN A 115 -10.32 0.22 2.93
C GLN A 115 -11.70 0.40 2.30
N SER A 116 -11.75 0.19 0.98
CA SER A 116 -12.97 0.25 0.19
C SER A 116 -13.87 -0.94 0.53
N ALA A 117 -14.64 -0.82 1.61
CA ALA A 117 -15.78 -1.69 1.92
C ALA A 117 -17.01 -1.36 1.04
N GLY A 118 -16.79 -0.98 -0.22
CA GLY A 118 -17.82 -0.49 -1.15
C GLY A 118 -17.86 -1.21 -2.50
N SER A 119 -16.96 -2.14 -2.81
CA SER A 119 -16.93 -2.78 -4.15
C SER A 119 -17.76 -4.07 -4.26
N GLN A 120 -18.50 -4.45 -3.23
CA GLN A 120 -19.22 -5.73 -3.21
C GLN A 120 -20.53 -5.74 -4.02
N ALA A 121 -21.00 -4.59 -4.53
CA ALA A 121 -22.37 -4.50 -5.04
C ALA A 121 -22.59 -3.90 -6.45
N SER A 122 -21.58 -3.41 -7.18
CA SER A 122 -21.88 -2.57 -8.36
C SER A 122 -21.61 -3.14 -9.76
N HIS A 123 -20.79 -4.18 -9.96
CA HIS A 123 -20.51 -4.66 -11.33
C HIS A 123 -20.37 -6.19 -11.45
N PRO A 124 -21.49 -6.94 -11.51
CA PRO A 124 -21.45 -8.39 -11.76
C PRO A 124 -20.87 -8.73 -13.13
N ASP A 125 -21.13 -7.88 -14.14
CA ASP A 125 -20.65 -8.09 -15.52
C ASP A 125 -19.15 -7.87 -15.65
N GLU A 126 -18.58 -6.87 -14.96
CA GLU A 126 -17.12 -6.66 -14.94
C GLU A 126 -16.40 -7.79 -14.21
N LYS A 127 -16.98 -8.33 -13.13
CA LYS A 127 -16.41 -9.49 -12.43
C LYS A 127 -16.39 -10.72 -13.34
N LYS A 128 -17.48 -10.94 -14.09
CA LYS A 128 -17.57 -12.04 -15.05
C LYS A 128 -16.57 -11.87 -16.20
N ALA A 129 -16.45 -10.67 -16.76
CA ALA A 129 -15.47 -10.35 -17.81
C ALA A 129 -14.03 -10.53 -17.32
N ALA A 130 -13.72 -10.10 -16.09
CA ALA A 130 -12.39 -10.29 -15.50
C ALA A 130 -12.08 -11.79 -15.28
N GLN A 131 -13.07 -12.57 -14.85
CA GLN A 131 -12.92 -14.01 -14.65
C GLN A 131 -12.74 -14.75 -15.99
N GLU A 132 -13.48 -14.36 -17.02
CA GLU A 132 -13.32 -14.87 -18.39
C GLU A 132 -11.94 -14.56 -18.97
N TYR A 133 -11.45 -13.32 -18.81
CA TYR A 133 -10.12 -12.92 -19.26
C TYR A 133 -9.00 -13.70 -18.56
N VAL A 134 -9.13 -13.93 -17.25
CA VAL A 134 -8.15 -14.73 -16.50
C VAL A 134 -8.17 -16.18 -16.98
N ASN A 135 -9.35 -16.76 -17.22
CA ASN A 135 -9.46 -18.12 -17.76
C ASN A 135 -8.87 -18.24 -19.18
N GLU A 136 -9.07 -17.23 -20.02
CA GLU A 136 -8.48 -17.16 -21.37
C GLU A 136 -6.95 -17.11 -21.31
N LEU A 137 -6.38 -16.36 -20.36
CA LEU A 137 -4.94 -16.35 -20.10
C LEU A 137 -4.40 -17.72 -19.69
N TYR A 138 -5.11 -18.43 -18.80
CA TYR A 138 -4.70 -19.78 -18.39
C TYR A 138 -4.72 -20.76 -19.58
N GLN A 139 -5.77 -20.74 -20.39
CA GLN A 139 -5.87 -21.59 -21.58
C GLN A 139 -4.79 -21.28 -22.60
N LYS A 140 -4.46 -20.01 -22.80
CA LYS A 140 -3.41 -19.59 -23.71
C LYS A 140 -2.03 -20.06 -23.24
N VAL A 141 -1.76 -20.00 -21.93
CA VAL A 141 -0.50 -20.53 -21.37
C VAL A 141 -0.44 -22.04 -21.49
N GLU A 142 -1.54 -22.76 -21.27
CA GLU A 142 -1.60 -24.21 -21.49
C GLU A 142 -1.34 -24.58 -22.95
N GLN A 143 -1.96 -23.86 -23.90
CA GLN A 143 -1.68 -24.05 -25.34
C GLN A 143 -0.23 -23.72 -25.70
N ASP A 144 0.32 -22.62 -25.18
CA ASP A 144 1.72 -22.25 -25.42
C ASP A 144 2.67 -23.33 -24.86
N ILE A 145 2.33 -24.00 -23.74
CA ILE A 145 3.09 -25.15 -23.19
C ILE A 145 2.94 -26.40 -24.08
N GLU A 146 1.71 -26.75 -24.49
CA GLU A 146 1.45 -27.89 -25.38
C GLU A 146 2.12 -27.74 -26.75
N ASP A 147 2.18 -26.52 -27.29
CA ASP A 147 2.84 -26.21 -28.56
C ASP A 147 4.37 -26.28 -28.46
N ILE A 148 4.94 -26.01 -27.27
CA ILE A 148 6.37 -26.24 -26.96
C ILE A 148 6.64 -27.75 -26.85
N GLU A 149 5.78 -28.52 -26.17
CA GLU A 149 5.96 -29.96 -25.97
C GLU A 149 5.77 -30.77 -27.26
N THR A 150 4.88 -30.33 -28.16
CA THR A 150 4.63 -30.98 -29.46
C THR A 150 5.55 -30.51 -30.58
N GLY A 151 6.51 -29.61 -30.29
CA GLY A 151 7.58 -29.21 -31.20
C GLY A 151 7.12 -28.42 -32.43
N LYS A 152 5.94 -27.79 -32.38
CA LYS A 152 5.40 -26.99 -33.50
C LYS A 152 5.95 -25.57 -33.57
N ILE A 153 6.66 -25.13 -32.53
CA ILE A 153 7.33 -23.83 -32.49
C ILE A 153 8.84 -24.09 -32.51
N GLU A 154 9.49 -23.74 -33.62
CA GLU A 154 10.94 -23.59 -33.63
C GLU A 154 11.31 -22.57 -32.54
N ALA A 155 12.13 -23.00 -31.59
CA ALA A 155 12.60 -22.16 -30.50
C ALA A 155 13.34 -20.94 -31.05
N ASN A 156 12.61 -19.88 -31.35
CA ASN A 156 13.16 -18.53 -31.43
C ASN A 156 13.56 -18.12 -30.02
N THR A 157 14.71 -18.63 -29.58
CA THR A 157 15.49 -18.18 -28.41
C THR A 157 16.10 -16.80 -28.69
N ALA A 158 15.28 -15.87 -29.15
CA ALA A 158 15.64 -14.49 -29.42
C ALA A 158 14.73 -13.46 -28.75
N PHE A 159 13.79 -13.90 -27.89
CA PHE A 159 12.93 -12.99 -27.15
C PHE A 159 13.09 -13.16 -25.64
N PHE A 160 13.77 -12.17 -25.05
CA PHE A 160 13.78 -11.83 -23.62
C PHE A 160 14.29 -12.92 -22.67
N GLN A 161 15.61 -13.09 -22.61
CA GLN A 161 16.22 -13.50 -21.35
C GLN A 161 16.36 -12.26 -20.46
N PRO A 162 15.59 -12.14 -19.37
CA PRO A 162 15.83 -11.08 -18.40
C PRO A 162 17.23 -11.31 -17.81
N GLN A 163 18.17 -10.45 -18.19
CA GLN A 163 19.49 -10.39 -17.58
C GLN A 163 19.28 -9.79 -16.18
N PHE A 164 19.09 -10.65 -15.17
CA PHE A 164 19.08 -10.18 -13.79
C PHE A 164 20.52 -9.90 -13.39
N ASP A 165 20.81 -8.64 -13.07
CA ASP A 165 22.09 -8.27 -12.46
C ASP A 165 22.24 -9.03 -11.13
N GLU A 166 23.48 -9.27 -10.70
CA GLU A 166 23.79 -9.96 -9.43
C GLU A 166 23.08 -9.31 -8.23
N LYS A 167 22.92 -7.98 -8.25
CA LYS A 167 22.14 -7.21 -7.27
C LYS A 167 20.65 -7.50 -7.28
N ASP A 168 20.09 -7.85 -8.44
CA ASP A 168 18.67 -8.19 -8.56
C ASP A 168 18.40 -9.62 -8.13
N MET A 169 19.33 -10.55 -8.38
CA MET A 169 19.29 -11.88 -7.77
C MET A 169 19.32 -11.82 -6.25
N GLU A 170 20.19 -10.99 -5.65
CA GLU A 170 20.22 -10.80 -4.19
C GLU A 170 18.87 -10.28 -3.64
N LYS A 171 18.23 -9.35 -4.34
CA LYS A 171 16.89 -8.84 -3.94
C LYS A 171 15.83 -9.94 -4.03
N ILE A 172 15.84 -10.73 -5.10
CA ILE A 172 14.91 -11.84 -5.29
C ILE A 172 15.08 -12.88 -4.19
N ILE A 173 16.33 -13.27 -3.89
CA ILE A 173 16.65 -14.21 -2.82
C ILE A 173 16.18 -13.66 -1.46
N LYS A 174 16.38 -12.37 -1.20
CA LYS A 174 15.94 -11.72 0.05
C LYS A 174 14.42 -11.70 0.17
N ILE A 175 13.70 -11.43 -0.91
CA ILE A 175 12.23 -11.46 -0.93
C ILE A 175 11.73 -12.89 -0.65
N GLN A 176 12.30 -13.89 -1.32
CA GLN A 176 11.95 -15.30 -1.12
C GLN A 176 12.24 -15.77 0.32
N ALA A 177 13.39 -15.39 0.89
CA ALA A 177 13.75 -15.71 2.27
C ALA A 177 12.79 -15.05 3.27
N SER A 178 12.42 -13.78 3.04
CA SER A 178 11.45 -13.07 3.89
C SER A 178 10.07 -13.72 3.83
N ALA A 179 9.59 -14.10 2.64
CA ALA A 179 8.31 -14.77 2.45
C ALA A 179 8.28 -16.14 3.15
N LYS A 180 9.33 -16.96 2.97
CA LYS A 180 9.48 -18.25 3.67
C LYS A 180 9.52 -18.06 5.20
N GLY A 181 10.27 -17.07 5.69
CA GLY A 181 10.34 -16.77 7.11
C GLY A 181 9.01 -16.28 7.73
N MET A 182 8.17 -15.60 6.94
CA MET A 182 6.81 -15.26 7.35
C MET A 182 5.90 -16.50 7.42
N LEU A 183 5.96 -17.38 6.43
CA LEU A 183 5.18 -18.62 6.40
C LEU A 183 5.52 -19.51 7.60
N VAL A 184 6.80 -19.69 7.91
CA VAL A 184 7.24 -20.47 9.08
C VAL A 184 6.77 -19.84 10.39
N ARG A 185 6.87 -18.51 10.54
CA ARG A 185 6.35 -17.83 11.74
C ARG A 185 4.84 -17.96 11.90
N ASN A 186 4.11 -17.96 10.79
CA ASN A 186 2.66 -18.16 10.82
C ASN A 186 2.30 -19.62 11.19
N GLN A 187 3.03 -20.60 10.67
CA GLN A 187 2.86 -22.01 11.07
C GLN A 187 3.21 -22.23 12.55
N LEU A 188 4.30 -21.64 13.05
CA LEU A 188 4.71 -21.76 14.45
C LEU A 188 3.68 -21.11 15.40
N LYS A 189 3.06 -20.00 15.01
CA LYS A 189 1.97 -19.36 15.76
C LYS A 189 0.68 -20.18 15.75
N GLN A 190 0.44 -20.97 14.71
CA GLN A 190 -0.67 -21.92 14.69
C GLN A 190 -0.37 -23.14 15.57
N GLN A 191 0.89 -23.55 15.69
CA GLN A 191 1.30 -24.68 16.56
C GLN A 191 1.35 -24.31 18.06
N HIS A 192 1.68 -23.07 18.44
CA HIS A 192 1.66 -22.62 19.84
C HIS A 192 0.25 -22.34 20.41
N GLN A 193 -0.83 -22.63 19.68
CA GLN A 193 -2.20 -22.58 20.25
C GLN A 193 -2.59 -23.85 21.02
N VAL A 194 -1.69 -24.82 21.14
CA VAL A 194 -1.89 -26.01 21.99
C VAL A 194 -0.77 -26.09 23.03
N GLU A 195 -0.82 -25.21 24.04
CA GLU A 195 -0.17 -25.50 25.31
C GLU A 195 -1.15 -26.32 26.17
N PRO A 196 -0.71 -27.42 26.83
CA PRO A 196 -1.57 -28.15 27.75
C PRO A 196 -1.91 -27.24 28.95
N MET A 197 -3.21 -27.05 29.20
CA MET A 197 -3.69 -26.35 30.39
C MET A 197 -3.28 -27.14 31.64
N ILE A 198 -2.34 -26.60 32.41
CA ILE A 198 -2.09 -27.03 33.78
C ILE A 198 -3.22 -26.45 34.64
N VAL A 199 -4.12 -27.30 35.12
CA VAL A 199 -5.18 -26.93 36.05
C VAL A 199 -4.67 -27.18 37.47
N TYR A 200 -4.43 -26.10 38.22
CA TYR A 200 -4.22 -26.19 39.67
C TYR A 200 -5.59 -26.20 40.34
N LYS A 201 -5.92 -27.28 41.06
CA LYS A 201 -6.93 -27.23 42.11
C LYS A 201 -6.19 -27.08 43.42
N GLU A 202 -6.58 -26.05 44.18
CA GLU A 202 -6.09 -25.84 45.55
C GLU A 202 -7.08 -26.52 46.50
N ASP A 203 -6.60 -27.49 47.26
CA ASP A 203 -7.30 -28.07 48.39
C ASP A 203 -7.10 -27.17 49.62
N GLU A 204 -8.08 -27.13 50.52
CA GLU A 204 -8.17 -26.19 51.66
C GLU A 204 -7.04 -26.31 52.72
N GLU A 205 -6.01 -27.13 52.50
CA GLU A 205 -4.85 -27.27 53.39
C GLU A 205 -3.51 -26.83 52.74
N GLY A 206 -3.53 -26.21 51.56
CA GLY A 206 -2.41 -25.39 51.06
C GLY A 206 -1.16 -26.16 50.64
N ASN A 207 -1.29 -27.38 50.11
CA ASN A 207 -0.16 -28.12 49.53
C ASN A 207 -0.41 -28.40 48.04
N ALA A 208 0.49 -27.96 47.17
CA ALA A 208 0.34 -28.09 45.72
C ALA A 208 1.05 -29.35 45.20
N GLU A 209 0.30 -30.40 44.85
CA GLU A 209 0.85 -31.59 44.18
C GLU A 209 0.67 -31.52 42.65
N GLN A 210 1.73 -31.90 41.93
CA GLN A 210 1.76 -31.95 40.46
C GLN A 210 1.21 -33.28 39.96
N TYR A 211 0.12 -33.26 39.20
CA TYR A 211 -0.32 -34.44 38.44
C TYR A 211 -0.20 -34.15 36.94
N ALA A 212 0.63 -34.94 36.25
CA ALA A 212 0.56 -35.09 34.81
C ALA A 212 -0.64 -35.98 34.49
N GLN A 213 -1.59 -35.47 33.70
CA GLN A 213 -2.68 -36.29 33.18
C GLN A 213 -2.14 -37.04 31.97
N ASP A 214 -1.66 -38.26 32.19
CA ASP A 214 -1.37 -39.21 31.11
C ASP A 214 -2.70 -39.48 30.39
N GLY A 215 -2.77 -39.08 29.11
CA GLY A 215 -3.89 -39.42 28.25
C GLY A 215 -3.83 -40.91 27.92
N ASP A 216 -4.76 -41.66 28.49
CA ASP A 216 -4.94 -43.08 28.26
C ASP A 216 -5.10 -43.39 26.76
N TYR A 217 -4.32 -44.38 26.32
CA TYR A 217 -4.53 -45.09 25.07
C TYR A 217 -5.80 -45.93 25.20
N GLU A 218 -6.88 -45.56 24.48
CA GLU A 218 -7.89 -46.54 24.10
C GLU A 218 -7.64 -47.01 22.66
N GLU A 219 -6.90 -48.12 22.62
CA GLU A 219 -6.97 -49.17 21.62
C GLU A 219 -8.41 -49.73 21.59
N ASN A 220 -9.08 -49.71 20.43
CA ASN A 220 -9.85 -50.85 19.90
C ASN A 220 -10.60 -50.54 18.59
N GLN A 221 -10.15 -51.25 17.54
CA GLN A 221 -10.89 -51.93 16.45
C GLN A 221 -11.80 -51.12 15.50
#